data_AF-A0A0N4UGL2-F1
#
_entry.id   AF-A0A0N4UGL2-F1
#
_cell.length_a   1.000
_cell.length_b   1.000
_cell.length_c   1.000
_cell.angle_alpha   90.00
_cell.angle_beta   90.00
_cell.angle_gamma   90.00
#
_symmetry.space_group_name_H-M   'P 1'
#
loop_
_entity.id
_entity.type
_entity.pdbx_description
1 polymer ?
#
loop_
_entity_poly.entity_id
_entity_poly.type
_entity_poly.pdbx_seq_one_letter_code
_entity_poly.pdbx_strand_id
1 'polypeptide(L)'
;LNLNFFSACCFQGKVVALYFSAHWCPPCRQFTPFPKFLVILNIVLNFQDFYEDVGDDEFDIVFVSFDRTEDDLKEYMAEAHGDWYYIPFVMFCYICFG
;
A
#
# COMPACT_ATOMS: atom_id res chain seq x y z
N LEU A 1 1.77 6.77 -14.37
CA LEU A 1 1.59 5.61 -13.48
C LEU A 1 2.67 4.60 -13.83
N ASN A 2 3.74 4.52 -13.04
CA ASN A 2 4.70 3.43 -13.16
C ASN A 2 3.95 2.15 -12.76
N LEU A 3 3.67 1.30 -13.74
CA LEU A 3 3.16 -0.04 -13.48
C LEU A 3 4.33 -0.85 -12.90
N ASN A 4 4.61 -0.65 -11.61
CA ASN A 4 5.54 -1.49 -10.87
C ASN A 4 4.87 -2.85 -10.65
N PHE A 5 4.76 -3.62 -11.74
CA PHE A 5 4.41 -5.03 -11.69
C PHE A 5 5.51 -5.72 -10.91
N PHE A 6 5.24 -5.96 -9.64
CA PHE A 6 6.17 -6.56 -8.73
C PHE A 6 6.08 -8.09 -8.84
N SER A 7 7.23 -8.75 -8.90
CA SER A 7 7.35 -10.21 -8.76
C SER A 7 7.74 -10.52 -7.32
N ALA A 8 7.13 -11.54 -6.69
CA ALA A 8 7.41 -11.98 -5.31
C ALA A 8 8.90 -11.99 -4.92
N CYS A 9 9.78 -12.27 -5.89
CA CYS A 9 11.23 -12.28 -5.70
C CYS A 9 11.82 -10.91 -5.28
N CYS A 10 11.20 -9.79 -5.63
CA CYS A 10 11.74 -8.45 -5.32
C CYS A 10 11.59 -8.08 -3.83
N PHE A 11 10.80 -8.83 -3.04
CA PHE A 11 10.67 -8.66 -1.58
C PHE A 11 11.42 -9.76 -0.81
N GLN A 12 12.28 -10.53 -1.45
CA GLN A 12 13.03 -11.59 -0.77
C GLN A 12 13.97 -10.96 0.27
N GLY A 13 13.74 -11.29 1.55
CA GLY A 13 14.51 -10.74 2.67
C GLY A 13 14.01 -9.37 3.17
N LYS A 14 13.02 -8.78 2.51
CA LYS A 14 12.41 -7.52 2.93
C LYS A 14 11.18 -7.75 3.80
N VAL A 15 10.88 -6.80 4.68
CA VAL A 15 9.61 -6.72 5.38
C VAL A 15 8.60 -5.98 4.50
N VAL A 16 7.47 -6.62 4.24
CA VAL A 16 6.41 -6.06 3.39
C VAL A 16 5.19 -5.76 4.24
N ALA A 17 4.79 -4.50 4.29
CA ALA A 17 3.51 -4.09 4.86
C ALA A 17 2.41 -4.17 3.81
N LEU A 18 1.41 -5.02 4.05
CA LEU A 18 0.20 -5.05 3.23
C LEU A 18 -0.80 -4.01 3.78
N TYR A 19 -1.10 -3.00 2.98
CA TYR A 19 -2.06 -1.97 3.33
C TYR A 19 -3.40 -2.20 2.62
N PHE A 20 -4.42 -2.61 3.37
CA PHE A 20 -5.75 -2.85 2.84
C PHE A 20 -6.63 -1.60 2.97
N SER A 21 -7.11 -1.06 1.86
CA SER A 21 -7.89 0.20 1.85
C SER A 21 -8.76 0.31 0.59
N ALA A 22 -9.67 1.29 0.56
CA ALA A 22 -10.45 1.63 -0.63
C ALA A 22 -10.80 3.11 -0.66
N HIS A 23 -10.95 3.66 -1.85
CA HIS A 23 -11.35 5.03 -2.13
C HIS A 23 -12.76 5.33 -1.62
N TRP A 24 -13.68 4.39 -1.84
CA TRP A 24 -15.08 4.54 -1.42
C TRP A 24 -15.25 4.59 0.10
N CYS A 25 -14.23 4.23 0.87
CA CYS A 25 -14.28 4.18 2.33
C CYS A 25 -13.89 5.54 2.93
N PRO A 26 -14.83 6.30 3.55
CA PRO A 26 -14.53 7.61 4.12
C PRO A 26 -13.42 7.65 5.19
N PRO A 27 -13.34 6.70 6.16
CA PRO A 27 -12.23 6.71 7.11
C PRO A 27 -10.88 6.49 6.42
N CYS A 28 -10.82 5.61 5.42
CA CYS A 28 -9.59 5.36 4.65
C CYS A 28 -9.03 6.65 4.04
N ARG A 29 -9.86 7.45 3.37
CA ARG A 29 -9.43 8.74 2.78
C ARG A 29 -8.88 9.75 3.78
N GLN A 30 -9.18 9.62 5.08
CA GLN A 30 -8.60 10.47 6.12
C GLN A 30 -7.20 9.97 6.56
N PHE A 31 -6.99 8.66 6.55
CA PHE A 31 -5.77 8.00 7.02
C PHE A 31 -4.70 7.83 5.93
N THR A 32 -5.09 7.65 4.67
CA THR A 32 -4.19 7.30 3.58
C THR A 32 -3.32 8.42 3.00
N PRO A 33 -3.74 9.71 2.94
CA PRO A 33 -2.96 10.73 2.22
C PRO A 33 -1.51 10.81 2.71
N PHE A 34 -0.55 10.55 1.83
CA PHE A 34 0.86 10.83 2.13
C PHE A 34 1.05 12.35 2.35
N PRO A 35 1.76 12.81 3.39
CA PRO A 35 2.59 12.05 4.35
C PRO A 35 1.89 11.63 5.65
N LYS A 36 0.58 11.85 5.83
CA LYS A 36 -0.14 11.49 7.07
C LYS A 36 -0.06 10.00 7.37
N PHE A 37 -0.04 9.17 6.32
CA PHE A 37 0.12 7.74 6.48
C PHE A 37 1.42 7.36 7.22
N LEU A 38 2.55 8.00 6.90
CA LEU A 38 3.81 7.76 7.62
C LEU A 38 3.72 8.14 9.10
N VAL A 39 3.01 9.22 9.42
CA VAL A 39 2.78 9.65 10.81
C VAL A 39 1.98 8.59 11.57
N ILE A 40 0.95 8.02 10.94
CA ILE A 40 0.13 6.96 11.54
C ILE A 40 0.96 5.69 11.74
N LEU A 41 1.74 5.28 10.74
CA LEU A 41 2.66 4.14 10.89
C LEU A 41 3.63 4.39 12.05
N ASN A 42 4.18 5.60 12.17
CA ASN A 42 5.06 5.94 13.29
C ASN A 42 4.36 5.84 14.64
N ILE A 43 3.13 6.34 14.75
CA ILE A 43 2.39 6.31 16.02
C ILE A 43 1.94 4.90 16.40
N VAL A 44 1.46 4.11 15.42
CA VAL A 44 0.82 2.81 15.67
C VAL A 44 1.83 1.68 15.77
N LEU A 45 2.89 1.73 14.95
CA LEU A 45 3.88 0.66 14.82
C LEU A 45 5.25 1.02 15.37
N ASN A 46 5.44 2.24 15.90
CA ASN A 46 6.75 2.79 16.24
C ASN A 46 7.71 2.70 15.04
N PHE A 47 7.17 3.03 13.86
CA PHE A 47 7.80 2.76 12.57
C PHE A 47 9.19 3.39 12.43
N GLN A 48 9.48 4.50 13.11
CA GLN A 48 10.84 5.07 13.15
C GLN A 48 11.88 4.08 13.67
N ASP A 49 11.66 3.46 14.83
CA ASP A 49 12.58 2.48 15.41
C ASP A 49 12.74 1.27 14.49
N PHE A 50 11.64 0.80 13.91
CA PHE A 50 11.65 -0.30 12.96
C PHE A 50 12.45 0.03 11.68
N TYR A 51 12.26 1.23 11.13
CA TYR A 51 12.93 1.68 9.92
C TYR A 51 14.43 1.94 10.15
N GLU A 52 14.81 2.36 11.36
CA GLU A 52 16.21 2.47 11.78
C GLU A 52 16.90 1.10 11.84
N ASP A 53 16.20 0.06 12.32
CA ASP A 53 16.74 -1.30 12.42
C ASP A 53 16.80 -2.02 11.06
N VAL A 54 15.84 -1.77 10.18
CA VAL A 54 15.66 -2.48 8.91
C VAL A 54 16.31 -1.76 7.73
N GLY A 55 16.44 -0.43 7.78
CA GLY A 55 17.02 0.36 6.69
C GLY A 55 16.06 0.55 5.50
N ASP A 56 16.35 1.56 4.69
CA ASP A 56 15.48 2.07 3.61
C ASP A 56 15.15 1.00 2.56
N ASP A 57 16.11 0.12 2.28
CA ASP A 57 16.01 -0.88 1.21
C ASP A 57 15.28 -2.17 1.62
N GLU A 58 15.05 -2.41 2.91
CA GLU A 58 14.49 -3.66 3.42
C GLU A 58 13.01 -3.56 3.85
N PHE A 59 12.36 -2.40 3.68
CA PHE A 59 10.93 -2.25 3.95
C PHE A 59 10.14 -1.70 2.75
N ASP A 60 9.07 -2.39 2.37
CA ASP A 60 8.20 -2.00 1.27
C ASP A 60 6.71 -2.03 1.68
N ILE A 61 5.91 -1.14 1.09
CA ILE A 61 4.45 -1.08 1.30
C ILE A 61 3.75 -1.51 0.02
N VAL A 62 2.85 -2.49 0.16
CA VAL A 62 2.00 -2.97 -0.93
C VAL A 62 0.56 -2.64 -0.61
N PHE A 63 -0.04 -1.76 -1.41
CA PHE A 63 -1.44 -1.43 -1.35
C PHE A 63 -2.30 -2.56 -1.95
N VAL A 64 -3.27 -3.00 -1.16
CA VAL A 64 -4.29 -3.97 -1.55
C VAL A 64 -5.63 -3.25 -1.59
N SER A 65 -6.07 -2.95 -2.82
CA SER A 65 -7.29 -2.20 -3.06
C SER A 65 -8.54 -3.07 -2.88
N PHE A 66 -9.49 -2.55 -2.11
CA PHE A 66 -10.88 -3.01 -2.03
C PHE A 66 -11.82 -2.17 -2.90
N ASP A 67 -11.28 -1.40 -3.84
CA ASP A 67 -12.08 -0.61 -4.77
C ASP A 67 -12.92 -1.54 -5.67
N ARG A 68 -13.92 -0.97 -6.34
CA ARG A 68 -14.89 -1.75 -7.13
C ARG A 68 -14.60 -1.70 -8.61
N THR A 69 -13.72 -0.81 -9.03
CA THR A 69 -13.26 -0.68 -10.41
C THR A 69 -11.76 -0.42 -10.44
N GLU A 70 -11.13 -0.69 -11.57
CA GLU A 70 -9.72 -0.38 -11.77
C GLU A 70 -9.47 1.14 -11.79
N ASP A 71 -10.45 1.92 -12.26
CA ASP A 71 -10.38 3.37 -12.29
C ASP A 71 -10.38 3.97 -10.88
N ASP A 72 -11.27 3.52 -10.00
CA ASP A 72 -11.28 3.93 -8.58
C ASP A 72 -9.92 3.66 -7.89
N LEU A 73 -9.32 2.49 -8.14
CA LEU A 73 -7.99 2.14 -7.64
C LEU A 73 -6.94 3.13 -8.13
N LYS A 74 -6.91 3.39 -9.45
CA LYS A 74 -5.92 4.28 -10.08
C LYS A 74 -6.06 5.71 -9.59
N GLU A 75 -7.29 6.20 -9.46
CA GLU A 75 -7.60 7.51 -8.90
C GLU A 75 -7.09 7.61 -7.46
N TYR A 76 -7.39 6.61 -6.63
CA TYR A 76 -6.94 6.61 -5.24
C TYR A 76 -5.43 6.54 -5.07
N MET A 77 -4.76 5.76 -5.92
CA MET A 77 -3.30 5.71 -5.97
C MET A 77 -2.71 7.07 -6.35
N ALA A 78 -3.29 7.75 -7.34
CA ALA A 78 -2.80 9.05 -7.78
C ALA A 78 -3.08 10.18 -6.77
N GLU A 79 -4.19 10.11 -6.02
CA GLU A 79 -4.61 11.15 -5.08
C GLU A 79 -3.92 11.06 -3.71
N ALA A 80 -3.73 9.85 -3.18
CA ALA A 80 -3.43 9.66 -1.77
C ALA A 80 -2.17 8.84 -1.48
N HIS A 81 -1.68 8.05 -2.44
CA HIS A 81 -0.55 7.13 -2.21
C HIS A 81 0.78 7.74 -2.65
N GLY A 82 1.87 7.33 -2.00
CA GLY A 82 3.24 7.64 -2.43
C GLY A 82 3.69 6.70 -3.55
N ASP A 83 5.01 6.55 -3.71
CA ASP A 83 5.61 5.57 -4.64
C ASP A 83 5.52 4.13 -4.09
N TRP A 84 4.30 3.69 -3.78
CA TRP A 84 4.03 2.38 -3.20
C TRP A 84 3.70 1.37 -4.29
N TYR A 85 4.00 0.09 -4.02
CA TYR A 85 3.52 -1.01 -4.85
C TYR A 85 2.03 -1.22 -4.61
N TYR A 86 1.32 -1.80 -5.58
CA TYR A 86 -0.07 -2.19 -5.40
C TYR A 86 -0.39 -3.49 -6.13
N ILE A 87 -1.37 -4.23 -5.64
CA ILE A 87 -1.87 -5.44 -6.31
C ILE A 87 -2.81 -5.02 -7.45
N PRO A 88 -2.61 -5.52 -8.69
CA PRO A 88 -3.51 -5.24 -9.79
C PRO A 88 -4.95 -5.64 -9.47
N PHE A 89 -5.91 -4.78 -9.83
CA PHE A 89 -7.34 -4.92 -9.53
C PHE A 89 -7.89 -6.34 -9.80
N VAL A 90 -7.53 -6.90 -10.96
CA VAL A 90 -7.98 -8.24 -11.38
C VAL A 90 -7.49 -9.36 -10.46
N MET A 91 -6.28 -9.26 -9.89
CA MET A 91 -5.69 -10.33 -9.08
C MET A 91 -6.42 -10.48 -7.74
N PHE A 92 -6.83 -9.38 -7.12
CA PHE A 92 -7.50 -9.42 -5.83
C PHE A 92 -8.94 -9.94 -5.92
N CYS A 93 -9.64 -9.65 -7.02
CA CYS A 93 -10.97 -10.19 -7.27
C CYS A 93 -10.97 -11.74 -7.25
N TYR A 94 -9.92 -12.37 -7.77
CA TYR A 94 -9.75 -13.84 -7.69
C TYR A 94 -9.49 -14.36 -6.28
N ILE A 95 -8.83 -13.59 -5.41
CA ILE A 95 -8.49 -14.00 -4.04
C ILE A 95 -9.70 -13.91 -3.11
N CYS A 96 -10.57 -12.91 -3.29
CA CYS A 96 -11.74 -12.71 -2.43
C CYS A 96 -13.02 -13.39 -2.90
N PHE A 97 -13.15 -13.70 -4.19
CA PHE A 97 -14.37 -14.30 -4.77
C PHE A 97 -14.15 -15.68 -5.41
N GLY A 98 -12.94 -16.24 -5.29
CA GLY A 98 -12.61 -17.62 -5.70
C GLY A 98 -12.90 -18.67 -4.64
#